data_AF-A0A327M9B2-F1
#
_entry.id   AF-A0A327M9B2-F1
#
_cell.length_a   1.000
_cell.length_b   1.000
_cell.length_c   1.000
_cell.angle_alpha   90.00
_cell.angle_beta   90.00
_cell.angle_gamma   90.00
#
_symmetry.space_group_name_H-M   'P 1'
#
loop_
_entity.id
_entity.type
_entity.pdbx_description
1 polymer ?
#
loop_
_entity_poly.entity_id
_entity_poly.type
_entity_poly.pdbx_seq_one_letter_code
_entity_poly.pdbx_strand_id
1 'polypeptide(L)'
;MARFLHYEEALAWAQGQASLTLEGMMRGLDASAAAAASFLRRMEADGLIGPAESDGTHPVLGSRRRRAASQPDREEAAAARLRAELQAALHRAERAEARLAALAAPRAQLGSLRRLLARELHPDAAAPTGDAALHAAYTAIFKTLWPRIETLLAGEPADRDSQPAEAEP
;
A
#
# COMPACT_ATOMS: atom_id res chain seq x y z
N MET A 1 -33.54 51.57 -1.95
CA MET A 1 -33.99 50.21 -1.56
C MET A 1 -33.04 49.25 -2.24
N ALA A 2 -32.29 48.44 -1.47
CA ALA A 2 -31.39 47.44 -2.06
C ALA A 2 -32.23 46.35 -2.75
N ARG A 3 -32.06 46.20 -4.06
CA ARG A 3 -32.68 45.11 -4.83
C ARG A 3 -31.99 43.81 -4.39
N PHE A 4 -32.75 42.72 -4.30
CA PHE A 4 -32.20 41.40 -3.95
C PHE A 4 -31.03 41.07 -4.88
N LEU A 5 -29.84 40.92 -4.30
CA LEU A 5 -28.59 40.72 -5.01
C LEU A 5 -28.20 39.25 -4.89
N HIS A 6 -28.39 38.51 -5.96
CA HIS A 6 -28.00 37.11 -6.02
C HIS A 6 -26.56 36.97 -6.52
N TYR A 7 -25.84 35.99 -5.98
CA TYR A 7 -24.46 35.69 -6.40
C TYR A 7 -24.33 35.47 -7.92
N GLU A 8 -25.36 34.90 -8.54
CA GLU A 8 -25.42 34.66 -10.00
C GLU A 8 -25.39 35.97 -10.81
N GLU A 9 -26.02 37.04 -10.33
CA GLU A 9 -26.01 38.35 -10.99
C GLU A 9 -24.63 39.00 -10.88
N ALA A 10 -23.99 38.85 -9.71
CA ALA A 10 -22.62 39.29 -9.49
C ALA A 10 -21.65 38.55 -10.42
N LEU A 11 -21.85 37.24 -10.64
CA LEU A 11 -21.05 36.45 -11.58
C LEU A 11 -21.22 36.92 -13.02
N ALA A 12 -22.46 37.14 -13.48
CA ALA A 12 -22.72 37.60 -14.84
C ALA A 12 -22.09 38.98 -15.09
N TRP A 13 -22.17 39.88 -14.12
CA TRP A 13 -21.53 41.19 -14.21
C TRP A 13 -20.00 41.12 -14.19
N ALA A 14 -19.43 40.28 -13.32
CA ALA A 14 -17.98 40.12 -13.17
C ALA A 14 -17.31 39.52 -14.42
N GLN A 15 -18.01 38.70 -15.20
CA GLN A 15 -17.50 38.11 -16.45
C GLN A 15 -17.13 39.15 -17.52
N GLY A 16 -17.71 40.34 -17.47
CA GLY A 16 -17.38 41.45 -18.38
C GLY A 16 -16.19 42.30 -17.96
N GLN A 17 -15.60 42.04 -16.79
CA GLN A 17 -14.54 42.88 -16.21
C GLN A 17 -13.17 42.20 -16.32
N ALA A 18 -12.12 43.00 -16.51
CA ALA A 18 -10.73 42.51 -16.43
C ALA A 18 -10.24 42.40 -14.98
N SER A 19 -10.76 43.27 -14.10
CA SER A 19 -10.46 43.30 -12.67
C SER A 19 -11.66 43.80 -11.88
N LEU A 20 -11.74 43.40 -10.61
CA LEU A 20 -12.82 43.76 -9.69
C LEU A 20 -12.25 44.47 -8.47
N THR A 21 -12.92 45.51 -8.01
CA THR A 21 -12.66 46.16 -6.72
C THR A 21 -13.93 46.17 -5.89
N LEU A 22 -13.80 46.29 -4.57
CA LEU A 22 -14.95 46.39 -3.67
C LEU A 22 -15.88 47.55 -4.08
N GLU A 23 -15.30 48.73 -4.33
CA GLU A 23 -16.07 49.91 -4.75
C GLU A 23 -16.73 49.74 -6.13
N GLY A 24 -16.01 49.16 -7.09
CA GLY A 24 -16.54 48.90 -8.42
C GLY A 24 -17.74 47.97 -8.39
N MET A 25 -17.70 46.97 -7.50
CA MET A 25 -18.79 46.01 -7.34
C MET A 25 -19.99 46.59 -6.58
N MET A 26 -19.74 47.41 -5.56
CA MET A 26 -20.80 48.15 -4.87
C MET A 26 -21.57 49.05 -5.84
N ARG A 27 -20.88 49.78 -6.72
CA ARG A 27 -21.51 50.66 -7.71
C ARG A 27 -22.16 49.89 -8.85
N GLY A 28 -21.49 48.88 -9.39
CA GLY A 28 -21.96 48.14 -10.56
C GLY A 28 -23.20 47.29 -10.27
N LEU A 29 -23.34 46.80 -9.04
CA LEU A 29 -24.45 45.97 -8.61
C LEU A 29 -25.44 46.70 -7.69
N ASP A 30 -25.22 47.98 -7.37
CA ASP A 30 -25.96 48.70 -6.31
C ASP A 30 -26.01 47.89 -4.99
N ALA A 31 -24.84 47.33 -4.62
CA ALA A 31 -24.66 46.41 -3.51
C ALA A 31 -24.09 47.11 -2.26
N SER A 32 -24.47 46.62 -1.08
CA SER A 32 -23.82 47.03 0.16
C SER A 32 -22.36 46.55 0.20
N ALA A 33 -21.51 47.27 0.95
CA ALA A 33 -20.11 46.88 1.13
C ALA A 33 -19.95 45.45 1.67
N ALA A 34 -20.83 45.03 2.60
CA ALA A 34 -20.82 43.69 3.15
C ALA A 34 -21.17 42.61 2.10
N ALA A 35 -22.16 42.89 1.24
CA ALA A 35 -22.54 41.97 0.16
C ALA A 35 -21.42 41.89 -0.89
N ALA A 36 -20.84 43.02 -1.28
CA ALA A 36 -19.75 43.07 -2.25
C ALA A 36 -18.50 42.32 -1.73
N ALA A 37 -18.11 42.54 -0.47
CA ALA A 37 -17.01 41.81 0.14
C ALA A 37 -17.30 40.29 0.25
N SER A 38 -18.56 39.92 0.50
CA SER A 38 -18.97 38.51 0.54
C SER A 38 -18.85 37.83 -0.81
N PHE A 39 -19.29 38.47 -1.90
CA PHE A 39 -19.17 37.89 -3.22
C PHE A 39 -17.71 37.85 -3.70
N LEU A 40 -16.88 38.85 -3.41
CA LEU A 40 -15.45 38.80 -3.75
C LEU A 40 -14.75 37.61 -3.08
N ARG A 41 -14.96 37.42 -1.76
CA ARG A 41 -14.42 36.25 -1.04
C ARG A 41 -14.90 34.94 -1.64
N ARG A 42 -16.17 34.87 -2.05
CA ARG A 42 -16.74 33.67 -2.65
C ARG A 42 -16.17 33.41 -4.05
N MET A 43 -16.04 34.43 -4.89
CA MET A 43 -15.44 34.32 -6.23
C MET A 43 -13.96 33.95 -6.16
N GLU A 44 -13.24 34.42 -5.14
CA GLU A 44 -11.85 34.02 -4.88
C GLU A 44 -11.76 32.55 -4.44
N ALA A 45 -12.63 32.12 -3.51
CA ALA A 45 -12.71 30.71 -3.09
C ALA A 45 -13.11 29.77 -4.23
N ASP A 46 -13.97 30.23 -5.15
CA ASP A 46 -14.37 29.51 -6.36
C ASP A 46 -13.28 29.58 -7.47
N GLY A 47 -12.18 30.31 -7.25
CA GLY A 47 -11.06 30.46 -8.18
C GLY A 47 -11.40 31.25 -9.44
N LEU A 48 -12.44 32.09 -9.41
CA LEU A 48 -12.86 32.92 -10.53
C LEU A 48 -12.04 34.20 -10.64
N ILE A 49 -11.60 34.72 -9.50
CA ILE A 49 -10.71 35.88 -9.40
C ILE A 49 -9.46 35.50 -8.58
N GLY A 50 -8.37 36.23 -8.79
CA GLY A 50 -7.15 36.07 -8.03
C GLY A 50 -7.21 36.75 -6.65
N PRO A 51 -6.16 36.55 -5.84
CA PRO A 51 -6.03 37.23 -4.56
C PRO A 51 -5.99 38.75 -4.75
N ALA A 52 -6.46 39.48 -3.73
CA ALA A 52 -6.40 40.94 -3.72
C ALA A 52 -4.95 41.42 -3.85
N GLU A 53 -4.71 42.35 -4.78
CA GLU A 53 -3.48 43.10 -4.88
C GLU A 53 -3.41 44.17 -3.76
N SER A 54 -2.26 44.83 -3.61
CA SER A 54 -2.04 45.80 -2.52
C SER A 54 -2.96 47.02 -2.57
N ASP A 55 -3.58 47.29 -3.71
CA ASP A 55 -4.57 48.34 -3.93
C ASP A 55 -6.02 47.88 -3.70
N GLY A 56 -6.23 46.60 -3.37
CA GLY A 56 -7.56 46.00 -3.20
C GLY A 56 -8.22 45.54 -4.50
N THR A 57 -7.46 45.50 -5.60
CA THR A 57 -7.93 45.00 -6.90
C THR A 57 -7.78 43.48 -6.99
N HIS A 58 -8.83 42.81 -7.47
CA HIS A 58 -8.84 41.37 -7.75
C HIS A 58 -8.81 41.14 -9.27
N PRO A 59 -7.78 40.47 -9.82
CA PRO A 59 -7.73 40.18 -11.26
C PRO A 59 -8.71 39.04 -11.61
N VAL A 60 -9.49 39.21 -12.69
CA VAL A 60 -10.41 38.15 -13.15
C VAL A 60 -9.61 37.05 -13.86
N LEU A 61 -9.70 35.81 -13.37
CA LEU A 61 -8.91 34.70 -13.91
C LEU A 61 -9.61 34.09 -15.12
N GLY A 62 -8.99 34.24 -16.30
CA GLY A 62 -9.39 33.52 -17.51
C GLY A 62 -9.24 31.99 -17.36
N SER A 63 -9.93 31.23 -18.21
CA SER A 63 -9.98 29.75 -18.18
C SER A 63 -8.62 29.03 -18.25
N ARG A 64 -7.55 29.69 -18.72
CA ARG A 64 -6.18 29.19 -18.65
C ARG A 64 -5.52 29.39 -17.28
N ARG A 65 -5.69 30.54 -16.64
CA ARG A 65 -5.11 30.80 -15.31
C ARG A 65 -5.81 29.99 -14.20
N ARG A 66 -7.12 29.75 -14.32
CA ARG A 66 -7.84 28.83 -13.41
C ARG A 66 -7.24 27.43 -13.36
N ARG A 67 -6.87 26.89 -14.52
CA ARG A 67 -6.22 25.58 -14.61
C ARG A 67 -4.84 25.55 -13.95
N ALA A 68 -4.07 26.62 -14.09
CA ALA A 68 -2.76 26.74 -13.46
C ALA A 68 -2.86 26.86 -11.92
N ALA A 69 -3.85 27.60 -11.41
CA ALA A 69 -4.08 27.75 -9.97
C ALA A 69 -4.53 26.43 -9.30
N SER A 70 -5.32 25.59 -9.99
CA SER A 70 -5.77 24.29 -9.48
C SER A 70 -4.80 23.13 -9.74
N GLN A 71 -3.68 23.38 -10.41
CA GLN A 71 -2.67 22.37 -10.74
C GLN A 71 -1.80 21.92 -9.55
N PRO A 72 -1.26 22.80 -8.68
CA PRO A 72 -0.44 22.39 -7.55
C PRO A 72 -1.16 21.43 -6.59
N ASP A 73 -2.44 21.69 -6.28
CA ASP A 73 -3.24 20.83 -5.39
C ASP A 73 -3.46 19.42 -5.97
N ARG A 74 -3.53 19.31 -7.30
CA ARG A 74 -3.68 18.01 -7.99
C ARG A 74 -2.39 17.21 -8.01
N GLU A 75 -1.26 17.89 -8.18
CA GLU A 75 0.07 17.26 -8.15
C GLU A 75 0.39 16.75 -6.75
N GLU A 76 0.06 17.50 -5.70
CA GLU A 76 0.20 17.07 -4.31
C GLU A 76 -0.72 15.89 -3.96
N ALA A 77 -1.98 15.93 -4.39
CA ALA A 77 -2.91 14.82 -4.21
C ALA A 77 -2.46 13.55 -4.95
N ALA A 78 -1.89 13.68 -6.16
CA ALA A 78 -1.34 12.56 -6.91
C ALA A 78 -0.10 11.97 -6.21
N ALA A 79 0.80 12.82 -5.70
CA ALA A 79 1.96 12.38 -4.93
C ALA A 79 1.56 11.65 -3.63
N ALA A 80 0.54 12.16 -2.93
CA ALA A 80 0.00 11.51 -1.73
C ALA A 80 -0.57 10.11 -2.03
N ARG A 81 -1.32 9.96 -3.14
CA ARG A 81 -1.83 8.66 -3.60
C ARG A 81 -0.70 7.69 -3.92
N LEU A 82 0.31 8.14 -4.65
CA LEU A 82 1.45 7.29 -5.03
C LEU A 82 2.22 6.79 -3.79
N ARG A 83 2.39 7.64 -2.78
CA ARG A 83 3.01 7.26 -1.49
C ARG A 83 2.17 6.22 -0.74
N ALA A 84 0.85 6.38 -0.71
CA ALA A 84 -0.05 5.43 -0.08
C ALA A 84 -0.02 4.06 -0.79
N GLU A 85 0.01 4.05 -2.13
CA GLU A 85 0.13 2.83 -2.92
C GLU A 85 1.47 2.12 -2.69
N LEU A 86 2.57 2.86 -2.62
CA LEU A 86 3.90 2.33 -2.28
C LEU A 86 3.89 1.66 -0.91
N GLN A 87 3.38 2.34 0.13
CA GLN A 87 3.30 1.77 1.48
C GLN A 87 2.45 0.51 1.53
N ALA A 88 1.31 0.49 0.83
CA ALA A 88 0.46 -0.69 0.74
C ALA A 88 1.15 -1.85 -0.01
N ALA A 89 1.99 -1.55 -1.00
CA ALA A 89 2.80 -2.56 -1.68
C ALA A 89 3.88 -3.14 -0.76
N LEU A 90 4.59 -2.29 -0.02
CA LEU A 90 5.63 -2.72 0.94
C LEU A 90 5.05 -3.65 2.02
N HIS A 91 3.94 -3.27 2.64
CA HIS A 91 3.28 -4.14 3.63
C HIS A 91 2.80 -5.47 3.07
N ARG A 92 2.40 -5.51 1.80
CA ARG A 92 2.05 -6.78 1.13
C ARG A 92 3.29 -7.64 0.90
N ALA A 93 4.41 -7.05 0.52
CA ALA A 93 5.68 -7.76 0.36
C ALA A 93 6.17 -8.34 1.69
N GLU A 94 6.20 -7.55 2.77
CA GLU A 94 6.57 -8.02 4.11
C GLU A 94 5.73 -9.21 4.58
N ARG A 95 4.40 -9.16 4.35
CA ARG A 95 3.51 -10.28 4.66
C ARG A 95 3.77 -11.51 3.81
N ALA A 96 4.14 -11.34 2.54
CA ALA A 96 4.49 -12.45 1.66
C ALA A 96 5.80 -13.12 2.11
N GLU A 97 6.81 -12.33 2.48
CA GLU A 97 8.06 -12.82 3.04
C GLU A 97 7.86 -13.58 4.35
N ALA A 98 7.04 -13.06 5.26
CA ALA A 98 6.70 -13.74 6.51
C ALA A 98 6.03 -15.11 6.26
N ARG A 99 5.16 -15.21 5.25
CA ARG A 99 4.54 -16.49 4.84
C ARG A 99 5.57 -17.47 4.28
N LEU A 100 6.49 -17.01 3.44
CA LEU A 100 7.58 -17.84 2.92
C LEU A 100 8.49 -18.34 4.03
N ALA A 101 8.84 -17.46 5.00
CA ALA A 101 9.62 -17.84 6.17
C ALA A 101 8.89 -18.89 7.02
N ALA A 102 7.58 -18.75 7.22
CA ALA A 102 6.76 -19.73 7.93
C ALA A 102 6.71 -21.09 7.23
N LEU A 103 6.71 -21.12 5.88
CA LEU A 103 6.79 -22.37 5.10
C LEU A 103 8.20 -22.99 5.12
N ALA A 104 9.25 -22.18 5.26
CA ALA A 104 10.64 -22.65 5.32
C ALA A 104 11.06 -23.14 6.72
N ALA A 105 10.46 -22.59 7.79
CA ALA A 105 10.82 -22.92 9.17
C ALA A 105 10.72 -24.42 9.52
N PRO A 106 9.65 -25.15 9.15
CA PRO A 106 9.57 -26.60 9.37
C PRO A 106 10.68 -27.37 8.65
N ARG A 107 11.03 -26.98 7.42
CA ARG A 107 12.12 -27.62 6.66
C ARG A 107 13.48 -27.40 7.32
N ALA A 108 13.73 -26.20 7.83
CA ALA A 108 14.96 -25.90 8.57
C ALA A 108 15.05 -26.72 9.87
N GLN A 109 13.93 -26.86 10.60
CA GLN A 109 13.84 -27.70 11.81
C GLN A 109 14.07 -29.18 11.49
N LEU A 110 13.45 -29.71 10.43
CA LEU A 110 13.67 -31.09 9.97
C LEU A 110 15.12 -31.34 9.56
N GLY A 111 15.77 -30.39 8.87
CA GLY A 111 17.19 -30.47 8.53
C GLY A 111 18.09 -30.50 9.77
N SER A 112 17.77 -29.71 10.81
CA SER A 112 18.50 -29.74 12.09
C SER A 112 18.28 -31.05 12.85
N LEU A 113 17.05 -31.56 12.88
CA LEU A 113 16.72 -32.84 13.50
C LEU A 113 17.44 -33.99 12.79
N ARG A 114 17.47 -33.99 11.45
CA ARG A 114 18.23 -34.96 10.65
C ARG A 114 19.71 -34.96 11.03
N ARG A 115 20.35 -33.79 11.12
CA ARG A 115 21.77 -33.69 11.51
C ARG A 115 22.04 -34.23 12.91
N LEU A 116 21.14 -33.94 13.86
CA LEU A 116 21.25 -34.45 15.22
C LEU A 116 21.14 -35.98 15.24
N LEU A 117 20.09 -36.54 14.62
CA LEU A 117 19.90 -37.99 14.55
C LEU A 117 21.05 -38.69 13.80
N ALA A 118 21.56 -38.08 12.72
CA ALA A 118 22.72 -38.62 12.00
C ALA A 118 23.91 -38.74 12.95
N ARG A 119 24.18 -37.70 13.74
CA ARG A 119 25.30 -37.69 14.69
C ARG A 119 25.13 -38.72 15.81
N GLU A 120 23.96 -38.82 16.42
CA GLU A 120 23.74 -39.74 17.55
C GLU A 120 23.67 -41.21 17.12
N LEU A 121 23.19 -41.49 15.90
CA LEU A 121 23.06 -42.85 15.38
C LEU A 121 24.26 -43.33 14.55
N HIS A 122 25.20 -42.43 14.20
CA HIS A 122 26.34 -42.82 13.37
C HIS A 122 27.23 -43.83 14.12
N PRO A 123 27.64 -44.93 13.47
CA PRO A 123 28.47 -45.95 14.12
C PRO A 123 29.81 -45.41 14.64
N ASP A 124 30.36 -44.37 13.99
CA ASP A 124 31.61 -43.71 14.44
C ASP A 124 31.41 -42.82 15.69
N ALA A 125 30.19 -42.34 15.94
CA ALA A 125 29.89 -41.47 17.07
C ALA A 125 29.38 -42.26 18.29
N ALA A 126 28.63 -43.33 18.06
CA ALA A 126 28.00 -44.14 19.10
C ALA A 126 28.93 -45.24 19.67
N ALA A 127 29.94 -45.67 18.91
CA ALA A 127 30.96 -46.63 19.35
C ALA A 127 32.38 -46.07 19.14
N PRO A 128 32.80 -45.03 19.89
CA PRO A 128 34.13 -44.41 19.73
C PRO A 128 35.30 -45.26 20.26
N THR A 129 35.04 -46.48 20.72
CA THR A 129 36.03 -47.39 21.29
C THR A 129 36.17 -48.62 20.40
N GLY A 130 37.41 -49.09 20.20
CA GLY A 130 37.83 -50.10 19.20
C GLY A 130 37.26 -51.52 19.32
N ASP A 131 36.03 -51.66 19.77
CA ASP A 131 35.23 -52.89 19.71
C ASP A 131 34.56 -53.00 18.33
N ALA A 132 35.16 -53.82 17.47
CA ALA A 132 34.67 -54.09 16.13
C ALA A 132 33.28 -54.74 16.11
N ALA A 133 32.92 -55.50 17.14
CA ALA A 133 31.60 -56.16 17.22
C ALA A 133 30.51 -55.15 17.55
N LEU A 134 30.78 -54.23 18.49
CA LEU A 134 29.87 -53.13 18.82
C LEU A 134 29.68 -52.19 17.63
N HIS A 135 30.77 -51.85 16.93
CA HIS A 135 30.71 -51.03 15.72
C HIS A 135 29.90 -51.69 14.59
N ALA A 136 30.06 -53.01 14.39
CA ALA A 136 29.27 -53.77 13.43
C ALA A 136 27.77 -53.79 13.78
N ALA A 137 27.43 -53.93 15.08
CA ALA A 137 26.05 -53.88 15.55
C ALA A 137 25.41 -52.50 15.32
N TYR A 138 26.09 -51.40 15.65
CA TYR A 138 25.60 -50.04 15.37
C TYR A 138 25.48 -49.78 13.87
N THR A 139 26.39 -50.29 13.06
CA THR A 139 26.31 -50.19 11.59
C THR A 139 25.07 -50.89 11.03
N ALA A 140 24.75 -52.08 11.54
CA ALA A 140 23.54 -52.82 11.14
C ALA A 140 22.26 -52.09 11.55
N ILE A 141 22.23 -51.55 12.77
CA ILE A 141 21.11 -50.75 13.29
C ILE A 141 20.93 -49.48 12.44
N PHE A 142 22.01 -48.76 12.15
CA PHE A 142 21.99 -47.55 11.33
C PHE A 142 21.45 -47.85 9.93
N LYS A 143 21.95 -48.88 9.24
CA LYS A 143 21.47 -49.28 7.90
C LYS A 143 19.98 -49.65 7.88
N THR A 144 19.45 -50.14 8.99
CA THR A 144 18.04 -50.55 9.10
C THR A 144 17.11 -49.37 9.42
N LEU A 145 17.51 -48.52 10.36
CA LEU A 145 16.66 -47.44 10.89
C LEU A 145 16.78 -46.15 10.08
N TRP A 146 17.97 -45.83 9.56
CA TRP A 146 18.23 -44.57 8.87
C TRP A 146 17.36 -44.35 7.63
N PRO A 147 17.16 -45.34 6.72
CA PRO A 147 16.28 -45.16 5.57
C PRO A 147 14.83 -44.84 5.97
N ARG A 148 14.32 -45.47 7.05
CA ARG A 148 12.96 -45.21 7.57
C ARG A 148 12.83 -43.79 8.12
N ILE A 149 13.86 -43.32 8.83
CA ILE A 149 13.94 -41.95 9.33
C ILE A 149 13.96 -40.97 8.16
N GLU A 150 14.71 -41.25 7.09
CA GLU A 150 14.74 -40.41 5.90
C GLU A 150 13.37 -40.33 5.20
N THR A 151 12.65 -41.45 5.07
CA THR A 151 11.28 -41.47 4.53
C THR A 151 10.33 -40.61 5.37
N LEU A 152 10.35 -40.77 6.69
CA LEU A 152 9.52 -39.99 7.61
C LEU A 152 9.83 -38.48 7.56
N LEU A 153 11.11 -38.11 7.44
CA LEU A 153 11.55 -36.71 7.36
C LEU A 153 11.36 -36.09 5.97
N ALA A 154 11.29 -36.90 4.90
CA ALA A 154 10.99 -36.44 3.55
C ALA A 154 9.51 -36.07 3.38
N GLY A 155 8.63 -36.53 4.27
CA GLY A 155 7.20 -36.22 4.23
C GLY A 155 6.44 -36.93 3.11
N GLU A 156 6.97 -38.03 2.56
CA GLU A 156 6.17 -38.91 1.71
C GLU A 156 5.13 -39.63 2.59
N PRO A 157 3.82 -39.50 2.28
CA PRO A 157 2.82 -40.28 2.98
C PRO A 157 3.08 -41.76 2.67
N ALA A 158 3.27 -42.56 3.71
CA ALA A 158 3.42 -44.02 3.62
C ALA A 158 2.13 -44.75 3.19
N ASP A 159 1.20 -44.05 2.51
CA ASP A 159 -0.12 -44.58 2.16
C ASP A 159 -0.60 -44.01 0.82
N ARG A 160 -0.23 -44.69 -0.26
CA ARG A 160 -0.86 -44.56 -1.60
C ARG A 160 -1.39 -45.91 -2.11
N ASP A 161 -1.57 -46.90 -1.22
CA ASP A 161 -2.08 -48.22 -1.58
C ASP A 161 -3.58 -48.40 -1.27
N SER A 162 -4.34 -47.32 -1.10
CA SER A 162 -5.80 -47.38 -0.89
C SER A 162 -6.54 -46.29 -1.66
N GLN A 163 -6.59 -46.41 -2.98
CA GLN A 163 -7.74 -45.91 -3.75
C GLN A 163 -8.32 -47.08 -4.55
N PRO A 164 -9.55 -47.53 -4.25
CA PRO A 164 -10.24 -48.44 -5.14
C PRO A 164 -10.58 -47.66 -6.42
N ALA A 165 -10.28 -48.28 -7.56
CA ALA A 165 -10.73 -47.84 -8.86
C ALA A 165 -12.26 -47.95 -8.90
N GLU A 166 -12.98 -46.84 -8.67
CA GLU A 166 -14.37 -46.76 -9.07
C GLU A 166 -14.41 -46.47 -10.57
N ALA A 167 -14.84 -47.51 -11.29
CA ALA A 167 -15.13 -47.53 -12.70
C ALA A 167 -16.41 -46.75 -13.00
N GLU A 168 -16.32 -45.81 -13.93
CA GLU A 168 -17.48 -45.36 -14.70
C GLU A 168 -17.89 -46.46 -15.70
N PRO A 169 -19.20 -46.62 -15.90
CA PRO A 169 -19.71 -46.41 -17.26
C PRO A 169 -20.78 -45.31 -17.35
#